data_AF-A0AA38G8G6-F1
#
_entry.id   AF-A0AA38G8G6-F1
#
_cell.length_a   1.000
_cell.length_b   1.000
_cell.length_c   1.000
_cell.angle_alpha   90.00
_cell.angle_beta   90.00
_cell.angle_gamma   90.00
#
_symmetry.space_group_name_H-M   'P 1'
#
loop_
_entity.id
_entity.type
_entity.pdbx_description
1 polymer ?
#
loop_
_entity_poly.entity_id
_entity_poly.type
_entity_poly.pdbx_seq_one_letter_code
_entity_poly.pdbx_strand_id
1 'polypeptide(L)'
;MEEEVKGLVDAMEVLKSAASASALLQPQLDKLQQHVDHIATIVKGSTMRRPKIKVMSSEVVDGNPYSRLMALKRMGIVDNYERIQEFSVAIIGIGGVGSVTAEMLTRCGIGRLLLYDYDTVELAIMNRLFFRPEQ
;
A
#
# COMPACT_ATOMS: atom_id res chain seq x y z
N MET A 1 -14.75 3.38 1.96
CA MET A 1 -14.17 3.78 0.67
C MET A 1 -14.56 2.87 -0.49
N GLU A 2 -14.16 1.59 -0.57
CA GLU A 2 -14.60 0.72 -1.68
C GLU A 2 -16.13 0.46 -1.68
N GLU A 3 -16.72 0.18 -0.51
CA GLU A 3 -18.18 0.04 -0.34
C GLU A 3 -18.94 1.33 -0.71
N GLU A 4 -18.41 2.51 -0.37
CA GLU A 4 -19.02 3.80 -0.71
C GLU A 4 -18.96 4.12 -2.20
N VAL A 5 -17.84 3.77 -2.85
CA VAL A 5 -17.68 3.92 -4.31
C VAL A 5 -18.60 2.96 -5.04
N LYS A 6 -18.77 1.73 -4.54
CA LYS A 6 -19.75 0.78 -5.08
C LYS A 6 -21.18 1.33 -4.96
N GLY A 7 -21.53 1.90 -3.79
CA GLY A 7 -22.82 2.57 -3.61
C GLY A 7 -23.04 3.76 -4.55
N LEU A 8 -21.99 4.53 -4.87
CA LEU A 8 -22.05 5.63 -5.86
C LEU A 8 -22.29 5.11 -7.28
N VAL A 9 -21.64 4.01 -7.67
CA VAL A 9 -21.84 3.36 -8.98
C VAL A 9 -23.27 2.82 -9.11
N ASP A 10 -23.76 2.14 -8.06
CA ASP A 10 -25.11 1.58 -8.04
C ASP A 10 -26.17 2.69 -8.11
N ALA A 11 -26.00 3.79 -7.35
CA ALA A 11 -26.88 4.95 -7.42
C ALA A 11 -26.88 5.64 -8.80
N MET A 12 -25.73 5.62 -9.50
CA MET A 12 -25.61 6.13 -10.85
C MET A 12 -26.36 5.29 -11.90
N GLU A 13 -26.34 3.96 -11.79
CA GLU A 13 -27.14 3.08 -12.66
C GLU A 13 -28.64 3.33 -12.47
N VAL A 14 -29.08 3.53 -11.22
CA VAL A 14 -30.47 3.88 -10.91
C VAL A 14 -30.86 5.23 -11.54
N LEU A 15 -30.01 6.26 -11.41
CA LEU A 15 -30.25 7.57 -12.03
C LEU A 15 -30.30 7.50 -13.57
N LYS A 16 -29.43 6.70 -14.20
CA LYS A 16 -29.43 6.49 -15.66
C LYS A 16 -30.71 5.81 -16.14
N SER A 17 -31.19 4.81 -15.42
CA SER A 17 -32.45 4.13 -15.79
C SER A 17 -33.66 5.05 -15.67
N ALA A 18 -33.71 5.89 -14.62
CA ALA A 18 -34.80 6.85 -14.39
C ALA A 18 -34.76 8.07 -15.34
N ALA A 19 -33.59 8.54 -15.75
CA ALA A 19 -33.41 9.74 -16.57
C ALA A 19 -33.45 9.49 -18.09
N SER A 20 -33.68 8.26 -18.53
CA SER A 20 -33.70 7.79 -19.93
C SER A 20 -34.66 8.54 -20.88
N ALA A 21 -35.53 9.42 -20.36
CA ALA A 21 -36.48 10.21 -21.12
C ALA A 21 -36.09 11.70 -21.32
N SER A 22 -35.01 12.21 -20.71
CA SER A 22 -34.65 13.65 -20.78
C SER A 22 -33.31 13.90 -21.46
N ALA A 23 -33.34 14.28 -22.74
CA ALA A 23 -32.16 14.63 -23.53
C ALA A 23 -31.34 15.80 -22.97
N LEU A 24 -31.94 16.65 -22.11
CA LEU A 24 -31.28 17.79 -21.47
C LEU A 24 -30.34 17.37 -20.32
N LEU A 25 -30.60 16.24 -19.66
CA LEU A 25 -29.84 15.78 -18.48
C LEU A 25 -28.71 14.82 -18.84
N GLN A 26 -28.74 14.25 -20.05
CA GLN A 26 -27.74 13.29 -20.53
C GLN A 26 -26.29 13.80 -20.42
N PRO A 27 -25.96 15.05 -20.82
CA PRO A 27 -24.59 15.55 -20.74
C PRO A 27 -24.07 15.66 -19.31
N GLN A 28 -24.96 15.94 -18.35
CA GLN A 28 -24.61 16.06 -16.94
C GLN A 28 -24.37 14.69 -16.31
N LEU A 29 -25.18 13.69 -16.69
CA LEU A 29 -25.02 12.30 -16.25
C LEU A 29 -23.74 11.67 -16.80
N ASP A 30 -23.37 11.96 -18.04
CA ASP A 30 -22.11 11.48 -18.63
C ASP A 30 -20.89 12.06 -17.91
N LYS A 31 -20.94 13.36 -17.57
CA LYS A 31 -19.88 14.01 -16.78
C LYS A 31 -19.76 13.42 -15.38
N LEU A 32 -20.89 13.11 -14.74
CA LEU A 32 -20.92 12.47 -13.43
C LEU A 32 -20.37 11.04 -13.51
N GLN A 33 -20.69 10.28 -14.57
CA GLN A 33 -20.12 8.95 -14.81
C GLN A 33 -18.61 9.00 -14.88
N GLN A 34 -18.06 9.92 -15.66
CA GLN A 34 -16.61 10.06 -15.81
C GLN A 34 -15.92 10.33 -14.45
N HIS A 35 -16.53 11.14 -13.59
CA HIS A 35 -15.99 11.41 -12.26
C HIS A 35 -16.05 10.16 -11.36
N VAL A 36 -17.16 9.43 -11.36
CA VAL A 36 -17.32 8.20 -10.58
C VAL A 36 -16.34 7.12 -11.06
N ASP A 37 -16.18 6.95 -12.37
CA ASP A 37 -15.23 6.01 -12.97
C ASP A 37 -13.77 6.37 -12.63
N HIS A 38 -13.46 7.67 -12.62
CA HIS A 38 -12.14 8.16 -12.23
C HIS A 38 -11.85 7.86 -10.75
N ILE A 39 -12.80 8.14 -9.86
CA ILE A 39 -12.69 7.81 -8.43
C ILE A 39 -12.57 6.30 -8.24
N ALA A 40 -13.37 5.50 -8.94
CA ALA A 40 -13.30 4.05 -8.88
C ALA A 40 -11.94 3.52 -9.36
N THR A 41 -11.35 4.13 -10.38
CA THR A 41 -10.01 3.80 -10.88
C THR A 41 -8.93 4.13 -9.84
N ILE A 42 -9.03 5.29 -9.18
CA ILE A 42 -8.10 5.69 -8.11
C ILE A 42 -8.19 4.72 -6.93
N VAL A 43 -9.41 4.39 -6.49
CA VAL A 43 -9.63 3.47 -5.37
C VAL A 43 -9.13 2.07 -5.71
N LYS A 44 -9.38 1.55 -6.92
CA LYS A 44 -8.80 0.27 -7.37
C LYS A 44 -7.28 0.32 -7.48
N GLY A 45 -6.72 1.45 -7.95
CA GLY A 45 -5.28 1.68 -8.07
C GLY A 45 -4.54 1.74 -6.74
N SER A 46 -5.25 1.96 -5.63
CA SER A 46 -4.67 1.94 -4.28
C SER A 46 -4.10 0.58 -3.86
N THR A 47 -4.48 -0.50 -4.56
CA THR A 47 -4.02 -1.87 -4.29
C THR A 47 -2.89 -2.32 -5.21
N MET A 48 -2.01 -1.43 -5.68
CA MET A 48 -0.79 -1.85 -6.37
C MET A 48 0.13 -2.64 -5.43
N ARG A 49 -0.03 -3.96 -5.40
CA ARG A 49 0.94 -4.86 -4.78
C ARG A 49 2.20 -4.89 -5.62
N ARG A 50 3.33 -4.54 -5.01
CA ARG A 50 4.64 -4.69 -5.64
C ARG A 50 4.88 -6.17 -5.96
N PRO A 51 5.31 -6.53 -7.19
CA PRO A 51 5.60 -7.93 -7.53
C PRO A 51 6.77 -8.47 -6.70
N LYS A 52 6.77 -9.80 -6.49
CA LYS A 52 7.86 -10.47 -5.78
C LYS A 52 9.13 -10.46 -6.64
N ILE A 53 10.20 -9.90 -6.08
CA ILE A 53 11.52 -9.88 -6.69
C ILE A 53 12.29 -11.13 -6.21
N LYS A 54 12.75 -11.97 -7.14
CA LYS A 54 13.49 -13.20 -6.81
C LYS A 54 14.96 -12.95 -6.45
N VAL A 55 15.57 -11.94 -7.07
CA VAL A 55 17.00 -11.61 -6.91
C VAL A 55 17.13 -10.10 -6.75
N MET A 56 17.83 -9.62 -5.72
CA MET A 56 18.09 -8.19 -5.55
C MET A 56 19.02 -7.67 -6.66
N SER A 57 18.49 -6.78 -7.52
CA SER A 57 19.26 -6.14 -8.58
C SER A 57 19.91 -4.83 -8.08
N SER A 58 21.12 -4.54 -8.57
CA SER A 58 21.79 -3.25 -8.36
C SER A 58 21.42 -2.19 -9.41
N GLU A 59 20.58 -2.54 -10.39
CA GLU A 59 20.14 -1.62 -11.42
C GLU A 59 19.40 -0.40 -10.83
N VAL A 60 19.76 0.80 -11.27
CA VAL A 60 19.20 2.06 -10.76
C VAL A 60 18.07 2.51 -11.68
N VAL A 61 16.87 2.01 -11.39
CA VAL A 61 15.62 2.35 -12.08
C VAL A 61 14.52 2.60 -11.05
N ASP A 62 13.52 3.39 -11.40
CA ASP A 62 12.43 3.78 -10.47
C ASP A 62 11.59 2.59 -10.00
N GLY A 63 11.49 1.54 -10.83
CA GLY A 63 10.80 0.30 -10.47
C GLY A 63 11.55 -0.60 -9.50
N ASN A 64 12.85 -0.37 -9.26
CA ASN A 64 13.67 -1.21 -8.38
C ASN A 64 13.73 -0.64 -6.96
N PRO A 65 13.03 -1.26 -5.98
CA PRO A 65 13.01 -0.77 -4.61
C PRO A 65 14.35 -0.95 -3.87
N TYR A 66 15.22 -1.83 -4.36
CA TYR A 66 16.50 -2.14 -3.73
C TYR A 66 17.65 -1.30 -4.30
N SER A 67 17.42 -0.48 -5.33
CA SER A 67 18.46 0.28 -6.03
C SER A 67 19.37 1.07 -5.10
N ARG A 68 18.80 1.76 -4.10
CA ARG A 68 19.56 2.56 -3.12
C ARG A 68 20.22 1.71 -2.03
N LEU A 69 19.64 0.56 -1.70
CA LEU A 69 20.21 -0.37 -0.72
C LEU A 69 21.42 -1.10 -1.30
N MET A 70 21.32 -1.56 -2.54
CA MET A 70 22.41 -2.20 -3.28
C MET A 70 23.56 -1.24 -3.60
N ALA A 71 23.34 0.08 -3.52
CA ALA A 71 24.41 1.06 -3.62
C ALA A 71 25.44 0.94 -2.47
N LEU A 72 25.04 0.44 -1.29
CA LEU A 72 25.95 0.20 -0.16
C LEU A 72 27.07 -0.79 -0.51
N LYS A 73 26.76 -1.77 -1.37
CA LYS A 73 27.75 -2.71 -1.93
C LYS A 73 28.75 -2.02 -2.85
N ARG A 74 28.27 -1.11 -3.71
CA ARG A 74 29.13 -0.32 -4.61
C ARG A 74 30.02 0.66 -3.85
N MET A 75 29.54 1.18 -2.73
CA MET A 75 30.26 2.09 -1.86
C MET A 75 31.28 1.38 -0.95
N GLY A 76 31.34 0.04 -0.96
CA GLY A 76 32.23 -0.72 -0.08
C GLY A 76 31.84 -0.67 1.40
N ILE A 77 30.58 -0.34 1.71
CA ILE A 77 30.08 -0.29 3.09
C ILE A 77 29.55 -1.66 3.53
N VAL A 78 28.90 -2.39 2.61
CA VAL A 78 28.35 -3.72 2.87
C VAL A 78 28.64 -4.63 1.67
N ASP A 79 29.59 -5.55 1.82
CA ASP A 79 30.07 -6.37 0.70
C ASP A 79 28.98 -7.26 0.07
N ASN A 80 28.09 -7.80 0.89
CA ASN A 80 27.08 -8.78 0.47
C ASN A 80 25.70 -8.42 1.03
N TYR A 81 25.17 -7.27 0.62
CA TYR A 81 23.87 -6.76 1.10
C TYR A 81 22.72 -7.77 0.87
N GLU A 82 22.72 -8.46 -0.26
CA GLU A 82 21.69 -9.42 -0.66
C GLU A 82 21.48 -10.58 0.34
N ARG A 83 22.51 -10.91 1.14
CA ARG A 83 22.42 -11.95 2.19
C ARG A 83 21.35 -11.62 3.25
N ILE A 84 20.91 -10.37 3.34
CA ILE A 84 19.81 -10.00 4.24
C ILE A 84 18.54 -10.85 4.02
N GLN A 85 18.31 -11.35 2.79
CA GLN A 85 17.19 -12.23 2.45
C GLN A 85 17.30 -13.65 3.02
N GLU A 86 18.47 -14.05 3.53
CA GLU A 86 18.68 -15.37 4.12
C GLU A 86 18.34 -15.39 5.61
N PHE A 87 18.28 -14.22 6.25
CA PHE A 87 18.05 -14.12 7.69
C PHE A 87 16.57 -14.14 8.06
N SER A 88 16.31 -14.72 9.24
CA SER A 88 15.01 -14.68 9.91
C SER A 88 15.16 -13.95 11.24
N VAL A 89 14.26 -13.01 11.53
CA VAL A 89 14.27 -12.23 12.78
C VAL A 89 12.93 -12.37 13.47
N ALA A 90 12.95 -12.66 14.77
CA ALA A 90 11.77 -12.62 15.62
C ALA A 90 11.70 -11.29 16.37
N ILE A 91 10.53 -10.64 16.37
CA ILE A 91 10.24 -9.40 17.10
C ILE A 91 9.09 -9.70 18.05
N ILE A 92 9.35 -9.58 19.35
CA ILE A 92 8.38 -9.78 20.43
C ILE A 92 8.02 -8.41 20.98
N GLY A 93 6.76 -8.01 20.82
CA GLY A 93 6.25 -6.67 21.04
C GLY A 93 6.31 -5.83 19.77
N ILE A 94 5.15 -5.48 19.22
CA ILE A 94 4.93 -4.68 18.00
C ILE A 94 4.23 -3.36 18.37
N GLY A 95 4.52 -2.81 19.55
CA GLY A 95 4.23 -1.42 19.90
C GLY A 95 5.13 -0.44 19.14
N GLY A 96 5.23 0.81 19.61
CA GLY A 96 5.89 1.87 18.82
C GLY A 96 7.36 1.66 18.38
N VAL A 97 8.16 0.86 19.09
CA VAL A 97 9.53 0.52 18.65
C VAL A 97 9.53 -0.72 17.76
N GLY A 98 8.78 -1.76 18.14
CA GLY A 98 8.72 -3.01 17.41
C GLY A 98 8.09 -2.87 16.03
N SER A 99 7.05 -2.04 15.91
CA SER A 99 6.39 -1.73 14.64
C SER A 99 7.35 -1.05 13.65
N VAL A 100 8.08 -0.04 14.09
CA VAL A 100 9.09 0.66 13.27
C VAL A 100 10.27 -0.27 12.95
N THR A 101 10.69 -1.12 13.89
CA THR A 101 11.75 -2.11 13.66
C THR A 101 11.34 -3.11 12.58
N ALA A 102 10.11 -3.62 12.66
CA ALA A 102 9.55 -4.51 11.65
C ALA A 102 9.46 -3.81 10.28
N GLU A 103 9.02 -2.55 10.25
CA GLU A 103 8.96 -1.75 9.03
C GLU A 103 10.34 -1.58 8.38
N MET A 104 11.33 -1.15 9.16
CA MET A 104 12.69 -0.93 8.68
C MET A 104 13.32 -2.21 8.13
N LEU A 105 13.20 -3.33 8.86
CA LEU A 105 13.70 -4.63 8.40
C LEU A 105 12.98 -5.09 7.13
N THR A 106 11.66 -4.89 7.05
CA THR A 106 10.87 -5.19 5.85
C THR A 106 11.33 -4.37 4.65
N ARG A 107 11.56 -3.06 4.83
CA ARG A 107 12.05 -2.16 3.76
C ARG A 107 13.47 -2.51 3.32
N CYS A 108 14.31 -2.97 4.23
CA CYS A 108 15.65 -3.48 3.91
C CYS A 108 15.62 -4.84 3.16
N GLY A 109 14.48 -5.53 3.14
CA GLY A 109 14.32 -6.80 2.44
C GLY A 109 14.76 -8.02 3.24
N ILE A 110 14.57 -8.01 4.56
CA ILE A 110 14.77 -9.18 5.42
C ILE A 110 14.02 -10.41 4.88
N GLY A 111 14.64 -11.59 5.00
CA GLY A 111 14.07 -12.84 4.48
C GLY A 111 12.75 -13.22 5.15
N ARG A 112 12.72 -13.18 6.49
CA ARG A 112 11.54 -13.55 7.28
C ARG A 112 11.46 -12.75 8.56
N LEU A 113 10.25 -12.27 8.88
CA LEU A 113 9.92 -11.75 10.20
C LEU A 113 8.93 -12.69 10.90
N LEU A 114 9.19 -12.96 12.18
CA LEU A 114 8.26 -13.59 13.09
C LEU A 114 7.82 -12.53 14.09
N LEU A 115 6.55 -12.14 14.05
CA LEU A 115 6.03 -11.08 14.90
C LEU A 115 5.16 -11.71 15.99
N TYR A 116 5.40 -11.36 17.24
CA TYR A 116 4.58 -11.78 18.36
C TYR A 116 4.17 -10.56 19.17
N ASP A 117 2.87 -10.29 19.25
CA ASP A 117 2.29 -9.26 20.11
C ASP A 117 0.97 -9.78 20.66
N TYR A 118 0.66 -9.44 21.90
CA TYR A 118 -0.60 -9.78 22.55
C TYR A 118 -1.54 -8.57 22.67
N ASP A 119 -1.02 -7.35 22.44
CA ASP A 119 -1.78 -6.11 22.54
C ASP A 119 -2.58 -5.81 21.27
N THR A 120 -3.66 -5.04 21.44
CA THR A 120 -4.45 -4.47 20.35
C THR A 120 -4.07 -3.02 20.08
N VAL A 121 -4.22 -2.55 18.84
CA VAL A 121 -4.00 -1.15 18.50
C VAL A 121 -5.11 -0.30 19.14
N GLU A 122 -4.70 0.71 19.92
CA GLU A 122 -5.61 1.64 20.59
C GLU A 122 -5.31 3.09 20.19
N LEU A 123 -6.31 3.97 20.27
CA LEU A 123 -6.16 5.39 19.97
C LEU A 123 -5.08 6.07 20.84
N ALA A 124 -4.89 5.62 22.07
CA ALA A 124 -3.84 6.12 22.96
C ALA A 124 -2.41 5.88 22.44
N ILE A 125 -2.24 4.94 21.49
CA ILE A 125 -0.96 4.57 20.89
C ILE A 125 -0.70 5.38 19.59
N MET A 126 -1.67 6.16 19.10
CA MET A 126 -1.59 6.90 17.83
C MET A 126 -0.61 8.08 17.81
N ASN A 127 -0.08 8.48 18.97
CA ASN A 127 1.04 9.42 19.02
C ASN A 127 2.39 8.77 18.61
N ARG A 128 2.39 7.44 18.38
CA ARG A 128 3.54 6.68 17.90
C ARG A 128 3.47 6.49 16.39
N LEU A 129 4.57 5.99 15.81
CA LEU A 129 4.69 5.73 14.38
C LEU A 129 4.07 4.39 14.00
N PHE A 130 3.89 4.20 12.68
CA PHE A 130 3.44 2.99 11.99
C PHE A 130 1.92 2.76 11.95
N PHE A 131 1.25 2.68 13.10
CA PHE A 131 -0.18 2.39 13.12
C PHE A 131 -1.03 3.60 12.73
N ARG A 132 -2.21 3.34 12.18
CA ARG A 132 -3.18 4.34 11.75
C ARG A 132 -4.50 4.17 12.51
N PRO A 133 -5.30 5.23 12.67
CA PRO A 133 -6.56 5.18 13.40
C PRO A 133 -7.61 4.22 12.82
N GLU A 134 -7.50 3.89 11.53
CA GLU A 134 -8.49 3.06 10.82
C GLU A 134 -8.20 1.55 10.88
N GLN A 135 -7.26 1.10 11.73
CA GLN A 135 -6.83 -0.30 11.85
C GLN A 135 -7.53 -1.07 12.95
#